data_AF-A0A0C9QYL0-F1
#
_entry.id   AF-A0A0C9QYL0-F1
#
_cell.length_a   1.000
_cell.length_b   1.000
_cell.length_c   1.000
_cell.angle_alpha   90.00
_cell.angle_beta   90.00
_cell.angle_gamma   90.00
#
_symmetry.space_group_name_H-M   'P 1'
#
loop_
_entity.id
_entity.type
_entity.pdbx_description
1 polymer ?
#
loop_
_entity_poly.entity_id
_entity_poly.type
_entity_poly.pdbx_seq_one_letter_code
_entity_poly.pdbx_strand_id
1 'polypeptide(L)'
;GGLDHSLSAIIEYAQAHFVPTVFALKRRLLGKLAKKSVAVSCVGIFDYSAREAQFKQLLELVNVARKTYAALKEELADSGSTAGLGQDDEKSQ
;
A
#
# COMPACT_ATOMS: atom_id res chain seq x y z
N GLY A 1 -13.57 -8.90 -9.67
CA GLY A 1 -13.60 -8.58 -11.12
C GLY A 1 -12.18 -8.45 -11.64
N GLY A 2 -11.96 -8.36 -12.96
CA GLY A 2 -10.62 -8.46 -13.55
C GLY A 2 -9.64 -7.31 -13.23
N LEU A 3 -10.13 -6.13 -12.85
CA LEU A 3 -9.29 -4.96 -12.56
C LEU A 3 -8.37 -5.18 -11.34
N ASP A 4 -8.90 -5.75 -10.27
CA ASP A 4 -8.13 -5.93 -9.03
C ASP A 4 -6.99 -6.92 -9.24
N HIS A 5 -7.25 -8.00 -9.98
CA HIS A 5 -6.22 -8.95 -10.38
C HIS A 5 -5.10 -8.28 -11.19
N SER A 6 -5.45 -7.46 -12.19
CA SER A 6 -4.45 -6.74 -12.98
C SER A 6 -3.65 -5.74 -12.13
N LEU A 7 -4.29 -5.06 -11.18
CA LEU A 7 -3.60 -4.14 -10.28
C LEU A 7 -2.62 -4.88 -9.35
N SER A 8 -3.02 -6.03 -8.79
CA SER A 8 -2.14 -6.87 -7.98
C SER A 8 -0.91 -7.30 -8.76
N ALA A 9 -1.09 -7.81 -9.99
CA ALA A 9 0.02 -8.22 -10.85
C ALA A 9 0.98 -7.06 -11.18
N ILE A 10 0.46 -5.85 -11.40
CA ILE A 10 1.28 -4.65 -11.62
C ILE A 10 2.09 -4.29 -10.37
N ILE A 11 1.48 -4.36 -9.19
CA ILE A 11 2.16 -4.04 -7.92
C ILE A 11 3.27 -5.05 -7.66
N GLU A 12 3.00 -6.34 -7.84
CA GLU A 12 3.99 -7.42 -7.69
C GLU A 12 5.16 -7.23 -8.66
N TYR A 13 4.87 -6.95 -9.93
CA TYR A 13 5.91 -6.68 -10.94
C TYR A 13 6.75 -5.45 -10.57
N ALA A 14 6.11 -4.35 -10.16
CA ALA A 14 6.82 -3.15 -9.73
C ALA A 14 7.75 -3.42 -8.54
N GLN A 15 7.31 -4.21 -7.56
CA GLN A 15 8.12 -4.59 -6.40
C GLN A 15 9.31 -5.46 -6.79
N ALA A 16 9.11 -6.45 -7.65
CA ALA A 16 10.19 -7.33 -8.15
C ALA A 16 11.30 -6.54 -8.87
N HIS A 17 10.96 -5.39 -9.45
CA HIS A 17 11.89 -4.49 -10.13
C HIS A 17 12.27 -3.25 -9.30
N PHE A 18 12.02 -3.26 -7.98
CA PHE A 18 12.34 -2.15 -7.06
C PHE A 18 11.73 -0.80 -7.44
N VAL A 19 10.61 -0.79 -8.14
CA VAL A 19 9.87 0.42 -8.51
C VAL A 19 8.97 0.85 -7.34
N PRO A 20 9.14 2.07 -6.79
CA PRO A 20 8.30 2.56 -5.70
C PRO A 20 6.84 2.74 -6.13
N THR A 21 5.93 2.12 -5.39
CA THR A 21 4.48 2.24 -5.57
C THR A 21 3.82 3.01 -4.43
N VAL A 22 2.88 3.89 -4.76
CA VAL A 22 2.10 4.66 -3.79
C VAL A 22 0.63 4.62 -4.14
N PHE A 23 -0.22 4.65 -3.13
CA PHE A 23 -1.66 4.75 -3.34
C PHE A 23 -2.06 6.22 -3.50
N ALA A 24 -2.90 6.48 -4.51
CA ALA A 24 -3.51 7.79 -4.71
C ALA A 24 -4.90 7.84 -4.05
N LEU A 25 -5.34 9.04 -3.67
CA LEU A 25 -6.60 9.21 -2.95
C LEU A 25 -7.85 8.92 -3.80
N LYS A 26 -7.88 9.33 -5.08
CA LYS A 26 -9.09 9.24 -5.92
C LYS A 26 -8.77 8.90 -7.38
N ARG A 27 -9.37 7.81 -7.90
CA ARG A 27 -9.24 7.36 -9.31
C ARG A 27 -9.67 8.44 -10.34
N ARG A 28 -10.69 9.24 -9.99
CA ARG A 28 -11.16 10.35 -10.84
C ARG A 28 -10.16 11.51 -10.89
N LEU A 29 -9.45 11.76 -9.78
CA LEU A 29 -8.41 12.78 -9.73
C LEU A 29 -7.19 12.35 -10.54
N LEU A 30 -6.77 11.09 -10.44
CA LEU A 30 -5.72 10.53 -11.29
C LEU A 30 -6.04 10.69 -12.78
N GLY A 31 -7.28 10.40 -13.19
CA GLY A 31 -7.71 10.61 -14.57
C GLY A 31 -7.55 12.06 -15.03
N LYS A 32 -8.00 13.03 -14.21
CA LYS A 32 -7.83 14.46 -14.50
C LYS A 32 -6.35 14.86 -14.63
N LEU A 33 -5.49 14.41 -13.71
CA LEU A 33 -4.05 14.69 -13.74
C LEU A 33 -3.34 14.06 -14.95
N ALA A 34 -3.80 12.89 -15.40
CA ALA A 34 -3.33 12.21 -16.60
C ALA A 34 -4.02 12.71 -17.89
N LYS A 35 -4.79 13.81 -17.84
CA LYS A 35 -5.55 14.38 -18.97
C LYS A 35 -6.49 13.36 -19.65
N LYS A 36 -7.13 12.49 -18.86
CA LYS A 36 -8.16 11.55 -19.29
C LYS A 36 -9.53 11.93 -18.71
N SER A 37 -10.59 11.80 -19.50
CA SER A 37 -11.98 12.11 -19.09
C SER A 37 -12.62 11.01 -18.23
N VAL A 38 -11.91 9.91 -17.97
CA VAL A 38 -12.39 8.72 -17.25
C VAL A 38 -11.63 8.49 -15.95
N ALA A 39 -12.14 7.63 -15.08
CA ALA A 39 -11.42 7.23 -13.87
C ALA A 39 -10.23 6.34 -14.24
N VAL A 40 -9.06 6.62 -13.67
CA VAL A 40 -7.81 5.88 -13.90
C VAL A 40 -7.43 5.15 -12.63
N SER A 41 -7.07 3.87 -12.77
CA SER A 41 -6.76 3.00 -11.63
C SER A 41 -5.29 3.05 -11.21
N CYS A 42 -4.36 3.21 -12.16
CA CYS A 42 -2.92 3.31 -11.91
C CYS A 42 -2.25 4.20 -12.97
N VAL A 43 -1.09 4.76 -12.64
CA VAL A 43 -0.25 5.57 -13.54
C VAL A 43 1.21 5.21 -13.27
N GLY A 44 2.02 5.09 -14.32
CA GLY A 44 3.47 4.95 -14.24
C GLY A 44 4.15 6.27 -14.60
N ILE A 45 5.18 6.65 -13.84
CA ILE A 45 6.06 7.78 -14.16
C ILE A 45 7.35 7.20 -14.75
N PHE A 46 7.58 7.43 -16.04
CA PHE A 46 8.75 6.90 -16.76
C PHE A 46 9.94 7.87 -16.73
N ASP A 47 9.63 9.17 -16.66
CA ASP A 47 10.62 10.22 -16.63
C ASP A 47 10.14 11.30 -15.64
N TYR A 48 11.01 11.67 -14.72
CA TYR A 48 10.80 12.73 -13.74
C TYR A 48 11.89 13.78 -13.80
N SER A 49 12.66 13.83 -14.90
CA SER A 49 13.66 14.86 -15.13
C SER A 49 13.06 16.25 -14.94
N ALA A 50 13.86 17.14 -14.33
CA ALA A 50 13.47 18.47 -13.85
C ALA A 50 12.52 18.51 -12.63
N ARG A 51 12.15 17.37 -12.04
CA ARG A 51 11.35 17.25 -10.80
C ARG A 51 11.98 16.32 -9.75
N GLU A 52 13.28 16.12 -9.82
CA GLU A 52 14.07 15.19 -9.01
C GLU A 52 13.97 15.52 -7.51
N ALA A 53 13.97 16.81 -7.17
CA ALA A 53 13.84 17.26 -5.78
C ALA A 53 12.49 16.82 -5.17
N GLN A 54 11.38 17.01 -5.90
CA GLN A 54 10.06 16.60 -5.44
C GLN A 54 9.93 15.07 -5.39
N PHE A 55 10.52 14.38 -6.37
CA PHE A 55 10.55 12.91 -6.36
C PHE A 55 11.32 12.38 -5.15
N LYS A 56 12.48 12.95 -4.82
CA LYS A 56 13.27 12.58 -3.64
C LYS A 56 12.50 12.81 -2.34
N GLN A 57 11.84 13.97 -2.20
CA GLN A 57 11.00 14.27 -1.03
C GLN A 57 9.84 13.28 -0.90
N LEU A 58 9.20 12.93 -2.02
CA LEU A 58 8.14 11.92 -2.04
C LEU A 58 8.66 10.56 -1.54
N LEU A 59 9.81 10.10 -2.05
CA LEU A 59 10.39 8.83 -1.63
C LEU A 59 10.74 8.80 -0.15
N GLU A 60 11.26 9.90 0.40
CA GLU A 60 11.53 10.01 1.82
C GLU A 60 10.25 9.86 2.66
N LEU A 61 9.21 10.61 2.32
CA LEU A 61 7.91 10.51 2.99
C LEU A 61 7.31 9.10 2.91
N VAL A 62 7.41 8.48 1.74
CA VAL A 62 6.92 7.11 1.50
C VAL A 62 7.69 6.10 2.33
N ASN A 63 9.00 6.23 2.43
CA ASN A 63 9.83 5.34 3.23
C ASN A 63 9.52 5.45 4.73
N VAL A 64 9.34 6.67 5.24
CA VAL A 64 8.92 6.89 6.62
C VAL A 64 7.55 6.25 6.86
N ALA A 65 6.56 6.55 6.02
CA ALA A 65 5.21 6.01 6.17
C ALA A 65 5.18 4.47 6.12
N ARG A 66 5.96 3.85 5.23
CA ARG A 66 6.08 2.38 5.13
C ARG A 66 6.69 1.76 6.38
N LYS A 67 7.76 2.36 6.92
CA LYS A 67 8.40 1.89 8.16
C LYS A 67 7.44 1.99 9.35
N THR A 68 6.77 3.13 9.50
CA THR A 68 5.77 3.34 10.55
C THR A 68 4.64 2.32 10.44
N TYR A 69 4.13 2.09 9.23
CA TYR A 69 3.06 1.11 9.01
C TYR A 69 3.51 -0.33 9.30
N ALA A 70 4.73 -0.71 8.90
CA ALA A 70 5.27 -2.05 9.19
C ALA A 70 5.38 -2.29 10.70
N ALA A 71 5.93 -1.34 11.45
CA ALA A 71 6.02 -1.43 12.91
C ALA A 71 4.64 -1.56 13.58
N LEU A 72 3.66 -0.73 13.17
CA LEU A 72 2.29 -0.82 13.66
C LEU A 72 1.64 -2.17 13.33
N LYS A 73 1.91 -2.71 12.13
CA LYS A 73 1.37 -4.01 11.70
C LYS A 73 1.96 -5.14 12.53
N GLU A 74 3.25 -5.10 12.86
CA GLU A 74 3.91 -6.07 13.73
C GLU A 74 3.35 -6.01 15.16
N GLU A 75 3.20 -4.80 15.72
CA GLU A 75 2.60 -4.59 17.04
C GLU A 75 1.17 -5.15 17.13
N LEU A 76 0.34 -4.92 16.10
CA LEU A 76 -1.01 -5.45 16.00
C LEU A 76 -1.05 -6.97 15.80
N ALA A 77 -0.06 -7.55 15.13
CA ALA A 77 0.04 -9.00 14.96
C ALA A 77 0.42 -9.70 16.27
N ASP A 78 1.34 -9.12 17.04
CA ASP A 78 1.76 -9.65 18.34
C ASP A 78 0.64 -9.54 19.39
N SER A 79 -0.09 -8.43 19.42
CA SER A 79 -1.23 -8.22 20.33
C SER A 79 -2.49 -9.02 19.96
N GLY A 80 -2.57 -9.54 18.73
CA GLY A 80 -3.60 -10.50 18.31
C GLY A 80 -3.38 -11.95 18.81
N SER A 81 -2.23 -12.25 19.44
CA SER A 81 -1.87 -13.61 19.87
C SER A 81 -2.20 -13.94 21.34
N THR A 82 -2.77 -13.02 22.11
CA THR A 82 -3.12 -13.22 23.55
C THR A 82 -4.62 -13.31 23.87
N ALA A 83 -5.50 -13.42 22.86
CA ALA A 83 -6.94 -13.64 23.08
C ALA A 83 -7.35 -15.12 23.02
N GLY A 84 -6.61 -16.00 23.72
CA GLY A 84 -6.81 -17.45 23.67
C GLY A 84 -6.40 -18.20 24.93
N LEU A 85 -6.69 -17.66 26.13
CA LEU A 85 -6.66 -18.44 27.37
C LEU A 85 -7.85 -18.03 28.26
N GLY A 86 -8.97 -18.72 28.06
CA GLY A 86 -10.07 -18.82 29.01
C GLY A 86 -10.39 -20.30 29.18
N GLN A 87 -9.89 -20.88 30.26
CA GLN A 87 -10.28 -22.19 30.78
C GLN A 87 -11.71 -22.08 31.31
N ASP A 88 -12.61 -22.90 30.78
CA ASP A 88 -13.80 -23.33 31.52
C ASP A 88 -13.59 -24.81 31.86
N ASP A 89 -12.93 -25.02 33.00
CA ASP A 89 -13.00 -26.26 33.77
C ASP A 89 -14.45 -26.49 34.19
N GLU A 90 -15.21 -27.28 33.43
CA GLU A 90 -16.47 -27.85 33.94
C GLU A 90 -16.19 -29.24 34.53
N LYS A 91 -16.04 -29.21 35.85
CA LYS A 91 -16.03 -30.37 36.75
C LYS A 91 -17.49 -30.84 36.95
N SER A 92 -17.69 -32.16 37.06
CA SER A 92 -18.91 -32.89 37.50
C SER A 92 -19.89 -33.23 36.36
N GLN A 93 -20.41 -34.44 36.17
CA GLN A 93 -20.49 -35.69 36.95
C GLN A 93 -20.34 -36.90 36.02
#